data_AF-A0A4P7JJX1-F1
#
_entry.id   AF-A0A4P7JJX1-F1
#
_cell.length_a   1.000
_cell.length_b   1.000
_cell.length_c   1.000
_cell.angle_alpha   90.00
_cell.angle_beta   90.00
_cell.angle_gamma   90.00
#
_symmetry.space_group_name_H-M   'P 1'
#
loop_
_entity.id
_entity.type
_entity.pdbx_description
1 polymer ?
#
loop_
_entity_poly.entity_id
_entity_poly.type
_entity_poly.pdbx_seq_one_letter_code
_entity_poly.pdbx_strand_id
1 'polypeptide(L)' 'MSPIRVPIKMRPSQRCQRCGLSFPKKQENCHHCHGLSDREVEQMLLDYEQKHKANSELGKLFIYISVLIGIAMLLALL' A
#
# COMPACT_ATOMS: atom_id res chain seq x y z
N MET A 1 -11.96 33.51 12.34
CA MET A 1 -12.22 32.06 12.22
C MET A 1 -11.01 31.28 12.71
N SER A 2 -11.12 30.57 13.83
CA SER A 2 -10.08 29.64 14.29
C SER A 2 -10.22 28.30 13.56
N PRO A 3 -9.12 27.64 13.15
CA PRO A 3 -9.21 26.33 12.49
C PRO A 3 -9.66 25.26 13.48
N ILE A 4 -10.77 24.60 13.18
CA ILE A 4 -11.27 23.43 13.91
C ILE A 4 -10.28 22.29 13.67
N ARG A 5 -9.42 21.99 14.65
CA ARG A 5 -8.61 20.77 14.64
C ARG A 5 -9.52 19.61 15.03
N VAL A 6 -10.05 18.88 14.05
CA VAL A 6 -10.76 17.62 14.32
C VAL A 6 -9.72 16.62 14.82
N PRO A 7 -9.82 16.11 16.06
CA PRO A 7 -8.91 15.06 16.51
C PRO A 7 -9.17 13.82 15.65
N ILE A 8 -8.20 13.44 14.83
CA ILE A 8 -8.24 12.20 14.08
C ILE A 8 -8.19 11.08 15.13
N LYS A 9 -9.36 10.54 15.48
CA LYS A 9 -9.48 9.39 16.37
C LYS A 9 -8.89 8.19 15.63
N MET A 10 -7.59 7.95 15.82
CA MET A 10 -6.93 6.75 15.34
C MET A 10 -7.64 5.55 15.97
N ARG A 11 -8.42 4.85 15.15
CA ARG A 11 -9.10 3.63 15.60
C ARG A 11 -8.03 2.59 15.87
N PRO A 12 -8.01 1.94 17.03
CA PRO A 12 -7.03 0.90 17.30
C PRO A 12 -7.21 -0.22 16.27
N SER A 13 -6.13 -0.55 15.56
CA SER A 13 -6.06 -1.68 14.64
C SER A 13 -5.32 -2.85 15.30
N GLN A 14 -5.55 -4.05 14.80
CA GLN A 14 -4.87 -5.28 15.17
C GLN A 14 -4.51 -6.07 13.92
N ARG A 15 -3.48 -6.92 14.00
CA ARG A 15 -3.14 -7.84 12.90
C ARG A 15 -3.96 -9.10 12.98
N CYS A 16 -4.39 -9.60 11.82
CA CYS A 16 -5.02 -10.90 11.69
C CYS A 16 -3.97 -12.02 11.80
N GLN A 17 -4.26 -13.07 12.56
CA GLN A 17 -3.41 -14.26 12.66
C GLN A 17 -3.46 -15.14 11.39
N ARG A 18 -4.54 -15.06 10.59
CA ARG A 18 -4.69 -15.85 9.36
C ARG A 18 -4.06 -15.17 8.15
N CYS A 19 -4.47 -13.94 7.84
CA CYS A 19 -4.00 -13.24 6.65
C CYS A 19 -2.89 -12.20 6.90
N GLY A 20 -2.47 -11.96 8.15
CA GLY A 20 -1.41 -11.00 8.49
C GLY A 20 -1.76 -9.52 8.32
N LEU A 21 -2.89 -9.20 7.67
CA LEU A 21 -3.36 -7.84 7.41
C LEU A 21 -3.89 -7.15 8.67
N SER A 22 -3.75 -5.83 8.72
CA SER A 22 -4.26 -4.98 9.81
C SER A 22 -5.75 -4.69 9.62
N PHE A 23 -6.56 -4.95 10.64
CA PHE A 23 -8.00 -4.66 10.66
C PHE A 23 -8.42 -3.96 11.97
N PRO A 24 -9.58 -3.28 12.00
CA PRO A 24 -10.00 -2.53 13.19
C PRO A 24 -10.32 -3.44 14.38
N LYS A 25 -9.81 -3.14 15.59
CA LYS A 25 -10.09 -3.92 16.82
C LYS A 25 -11.57 -4.00 17.20
N LYS A 26 -12.39 -3.06 16.71
CA LYS A 26 -13.84 -3.06 16.94
C LYS A 26 -14.55 -4.22 16.22
N GLN A 27 -13.91 -4.84 15.24
CA GLN A 27 -14.43 -6.02 14.56
C GLN A 27 -13.82 -7.27 15.20
N GLU A 28 -14.66 -8.19 15.63
CA GLU A 28 -14.23 -9.49 16.17
C GLU A 28 -13.64 -10.38 15.06
N ASN A 29 -14.16 -10.22 13.84
CA ASN A 29 -13.77 -10.96 12.67
C ASN A 29 -12.96 -10.11 11.70
N CYS A 30 -11.95 -10.71 11.06
CA CYS A 30 -11.18 -10.03 10.04
C CYS A 30 -12.00 -9.90 8.74
N HIS A 31 -12.39 -8.68 8.36
CA HIS A 31 -13.14 -8.43 7.13
C HIS A 31 -12.42 -8.81 5.83
N HIS A 32 -11.15 -9.18 5.90
CA HIS A 32 -10.37 -9.64 4.75
C HIS A 32 -10.48 -11.14 4.50
N CYS A 33 -10.46 -11.96 5.56
CA CYS A 33 -10.39 -13.42 5.46
C CYS A 33 -11.55 -14.15 6.13
N HIS A 34 -12.45 -13.42 6.79
CA HIS A 34 -13.63 -14.01 7.41
C HIS A 34 -14.55 -14.60 6.35
N GLY A 35 -14.84 -15.91 6.46
CA GLY A 35 -15.64 -16.65 5.49
C GLY A 35 -14.84 -17.27 4.33
N LEU A 36 -13.52 -17.03 4.26
CA LEU A 36 -12.65 -17.67 3.27
C LEU A 36 -11.98 -18.91 3.86
N SER A 37 -11.89 -19.95 3.03
CA SER A 37 -11.03 -21.12 3.25
C SER A 37 -9.55 -20.74 3.16
N ASP A 38 -8.67 -21.58 3.68
CA ASP A 38 -7.23 -21.27 3.71
C ASP A 38 -6.63 -21.11 2.30
N ARG A 39 -7.14 -21.86 1.31
CA ARG A 39 -6.73 -21.73 -0.09
C ARG A 39 -7.12 -20.38 -0.69
N GLU A 40 -8.31 -19.88 -0.36
CA GLU A 40 -8.78 -18.58 -0.85
C GLU A 40 -8.00 -17.43 -0.17
N VAL A 41 -7.62 -17.60 1.10
CA VAL A 41 -6.77 -16.63 1.82
C VAL A 41 -5.38 -16.55 1.18
N GLU A 42 -4.79 -17.69 0.81
CA GLU A 42 -3.48 -17.74 0.14
C GLU A 42 -3.52 -17.04 -1.23
N GLN A 43 -4.55 -17.31 -2.04
CA GLN A 43 -4.75 -16.62 -3.32
C GLN A 43 -4.92 -15.11 -3.15
N MET A 44 -5.68 -14.68 -2.13
CA MET A 44 -5.88 -13.26 -1.83
C MET A 44 -4.57 -12.58 -1.45
N LEU A 45 -3.71 -13.24 -0.68
CA LEU A 45 -2.39 -12.74 -0.29
C LEU A 45 -1.46 -12.60 -1.50
N LEU A 46 -1.45 -13.58 -2.40
CA LEU A 46 -0.65 -13.53 -3.64
C LEU A 46 -1.06 -12.36 -4.53
N ASP A 47 -2.36 -12.15 -4.74
CA ASP A 47 -2.87 -11.01 -5.53
C ASP A 47 -2.54 -9.67 -4.85
N TYR A 48 -2.65 -9.61 -3.52
CA TYR A 48 -2.27 -8.43 -2.74
C TYR A 48 -0.78 -8.10 -2.88
N GLU A 49 0.11 -9.08 -2.75
CA GLU A 49 1.55 -8.89 -2.96
C GLU A 49 1.88 -8.48 -4.39
N GLN A 50 1.24 -9.10 -5.38
CA GLN A 50 1.47 -8.77 -6.79
C GLN A 50 1.08 -7.33 -7.10
N LYS A 51 -0.05 -6.85 -6.58
CA LYS A 51 -0.51 -5.46 -6.72
C LYS A 51 0.43 -4.47 -6.02
N HIS A 52 0.93 -4.81 -4.83
CA HIS A 52 1.91 -3.97 -4.13
C HIS A 52 3.29 -3.94 -4.81
N LYS A 53 3.72 -5.06 -5.39
CA LYS A 53 4.95 -5.11 -6.20
C LYS A 53 4.85 -4.27 -7.46
N ALA A 54 3.72 -4.28 -8.15
CA ALA A 54 3.51 -3.48 -9.37
C ALA A 54 3.73 -1.98 -9.13
N ASN A 55 3.33 -1.45 -7.97
CA ASN A 55 3.57 -0.05 -7.62
C ASN A 55 5.05 0.29 -7.44
N SER A 56 5.88 -0.67 -7.03
CA SER A 56 7.32 -0.45 -6.85
C SER A 56 8.07 -0.36 -8.19
N GLU A 57 7.58 -1.03 -9.23
CA GLU A 57 8.15 -0.99 -10.58
C GLU A 57 7.89 0.37 -11.27
N LEU A 58 6.74 1.01 -10.99
CA LEU A 58 6.44 2.36 -11.49
C LEU A 58 7.46 3.40 -10.99
N GLY A 59 7.85 3.33 -9.71
CA GLY A 59 8.84 4.25 -9.14
C GLY A 59 10.20 4.16 -9.84
N LYS A 60 10.65 2.94 -10.18
CA LYS A 60 11.90 2.72 -10.93
C LYS A 60 11.84 3.33 -12.33
N LEU A 61 10.71 3.18 -13.01
CA LEU A 61 10.51 3.72 -14.36
C LEU A 61 10.58 5.26 -14.37
N PHE A 62 9.96 5.92 -13.38
CA PHE A 62 10.07 7.39 -13.23
C PHE A 62 11.50 7.86 -12.97
N ILE A 63 12.27 7.12 -12.15
CA ILE A 63 13.69 7.46 -11.88
C ILE A 63 14.49 7.36 -13.18
N TYR A 64 14.30 6.29 -13.96
CA TYR A 64 15.01 6.10 -15.22
C TYR A 64 14.73 7.24 -16.22
N ILE A 65 13.46 7.61 -16.39
CA ILE A 65 13.06 8.73 -17.25
C ILE A 65 13.67 10.05 -16.76
N SER A 66 13.63 10.30 -15.45
CA SER A 66 14.18 11.53 -14.87
C SER A 66 15.68 11.65 -15.08
N VAL A 67 16.42 10.54 -14.94
CA VAL A 67 17.86 10.50 -15.21
C VAL A 67 18.15 10.79 -16.68
N LEU A 68 17.40 10.17 -17.61
CA LEU A 68 17.53 10.44 -19.05
C LEU A 68 17.30 11.92 -19.39
N ILE A 69 16.24 12.52 -18.85
CA ILE A 69 15.95 13.95 -19.04
C ILE A 69 17.06 14.82 -18.45
N GLY A 70 17.55 14.50 -17.24
CA GLY A 70 18.64 15.22 -16.60
C GLY A 70 19.93 15.20 -17.43
N ILE A 71 20.30 14.04 -17.98
CA ILE A 71 21.45 13.91 -18.90
C ILE A 71 21.22 14.73 -20.17
N ALA A 72 20.03 14.64 -20.77
CA ALA A 72 19.70 15.40 -21.98
C ALA A 72 19.78 16.93 -21.75
N MET A 73 19.32 17.41 -20.59
CA MET A 73 19.45 18.82 -20.22
C MET A 73 20.90 19.24 -20.03
N LEU A 74 21.72 18.42 -19.37
CA LEU A 74 23.15 18.71 -19.18
C LEU A 74 23.88 18.78 -20.53
N LEU A 75 23.58 17.88 -21.46
CA LEU A 75 24.14 17.91 -22.82
C LEU A 75 23.67 19.13 -23.61
N ALA A 76 22.44 19.60 -23.41
CA ALA A 76 21.92 20.78 -24.09
C ALA A 76 22.51 22.10 -23.55
N LEU A 77 23.03 22.10 -22.32
CA LEU A 77 23.63 23.26 -21.66
C LEU A 77 25.15 23.39 -21.91
N LEU A 78 25.78 22.37 -22.49
CA LEU A 78 27.22 22.26 -22.71
C LEU A 78 27.58 22.59 -24.15
#